data_AF-A0A7Y3EY98-F1
#
_entry.id   AF-A0A7Y3EY98-F1
#
_cell.length_a   1.000
_cell.length_b   1.000
_cell.length_c   1.000
_cell.angle_alpha   90.00
_cell.angle_beta   90.00
_cell.angle_gamma   90.00
#
_symmetry.space_group_name_H-M   'P 1'
#
loop_
_entity.id
_entity.type
_entity.pdbx_description
1 polymer ?
#
loop_
_entity_poly.entity_id
_entity_poly.type
_entity_poly.pdbx_seq_one_letter_code
_entity_poly.pdbx_strand_id
1 'polypeptide(L)'
;MLKCWDTTEIEKLFEKDTLTRLDLLDGSNKIRKCIEEHEKAFPCPDLIGLREFGPQEKEAEVEELINQEIVFRTKVVSQFELSLGEELFYFGRPVFHLLVSIGVRVDEVDQRLIVSWPAAKAGR
;
A
#
# COMPACT_ATOMS: atom_id res chain seq x y z
N MET A 1 -11.24 -29.65 -9.04
CA MET A 1 -9.89 -29.12 -8.78
C MET A 1 -9.95 -27.64 -9.12
N LEU A 2 -9.74 -26.73 -8.17
CA LEU A 2 -9.78 -25.28 -8.42
C LEU A 2 -8.65 -24.92 -9.40
N LYS A 3 -8.97 -24.21 -10.49
CA LYS A 3 -7.98 -23.78 -11.47
C LYS A 3 -7.29 -22.52 -10.94
N CYS A 4 -6.06 -22.65 -10.44
CA CYS A 4 -5.30 -21.51 -9.88
C CYS A 4 -4.93 -20.42 -10.92
N TRP A 5 -5.24 -20.63 -12.20
CA TRP A 5 -4.97 -19.70 -13.29
C TRP A 5 -6.22 -18.95 -13.79
N ASP A 6 -7.42 -19.37 -13.38
CA ASP A 6 -8.70 -18.77 -13.76
C ASP A 6 -9.64 -18.74 -12.56
N THR A 7 -9.68 -17.59 -11.89
CA THR A 7 -10.51 -17.34 -10.70
C THR A 7 -11.92 -16.89 -11.06
N THR A 8 -12.29 -16.80 -12.34
CA THR A 8 -13.58 -16.27 -12.80
C THR A 8 -14.78 -16.95 -12.14
N GLU A 9 -14.72 -18.28 -11.94
CA GLU A 9 -15.81 -19.03 -11.29
C GLU A 9 -15.92 -18.72 -9.80
N ILE A 10 -14.80 -18.50 -9.12
CA ILE A 10 -14.76 -18.10 -7.71
C ILE A 10 -15.20 -16.64 -7.56
N GLU A 11 -14.79 -15.77 -8.47
CA GLU A 11 -15.16 -14.35 -8.48
C GLU A 11 -16.67 -14.15 -8.68
N LYS A 12 -17.31 -15.00 -9.48
CA LYS A 12 -18.77 -15.03 -9.63
C LYS A 12 -19.51 -15.48 -8.37
N LEU A 13 -18.82 -16.16 -7.45
CA LEU A 13 -19.35 -16.60 -6.16
C LEU A 13 -19.25 -15.53 -5.07
N PHE A 14 -18.36 -14.54 -5.23
CA PHE A 14 -18.32 -13.40 -4.32
C PHE A 14 -19.54 -12.50 -4.55
N GLU A 15 -20.33 -12.30 -3.50
CA GLU A 15 -21.38 -11.28 -3.50
C GLU A 15 -20.74 -9.89 -3.60
N LYS A 16 -21.43 -8.94 -4.27
CA LYS A 16 -20.90 -7.58 -4.52
C LYS A 16 -20.71 -6.74 -3.25
N ASP A 17 -21.19 -7.20 -2.10
CA ASP A 17 -21.25 -6.44 -0.85
C ASP A 17 -20.35 -7.08 0.22
N THR A 18 -19.06 -7.19 -0.10
CA THR A 18 -18.07 -7.75 0.82
C THR A 18 -17.76 -6.81 1.98
N LEU A 19 -17.47 -7.37 3.16
CA LEU A 19 -17.10 -6.60 4.34
C LEU A 19 -15.84 -5.75 4.11
N THR A 20 -15.90 -4.50 4.55
CA THR A 20 -14.75 -3.58 4.63
C THR A 20 -14.04 -3.70 5.99
N ARG A 21 -12.83 -3.14 6.09
CA ARG A 21 -12.12 -3.03 7.38
C ARG A 21 -12.92 -2.25 8.42
N LEU A 22 -13.71 -1.26 7.99
CA LEU A 22 -14.55 -0.45 8.87
C LEU A 22 -15.76 -1.22 9.42
N ASP A 23 -16.24 -2.25 8.71
CA ASP A 23 -17.34 -3.10 9.18
C ASP A 23 -16.90 -4.05 10.31
N LEU A 24 -15.59 -4.33 10.38
CA LEU A 24 -15.00 -5.18 11.42
C LEU A 24 -14.68 -4.41 12.71
N LEU A 25 -14.84 -3.09 12.72
CA LEU A 25 -14.54 -2.22 13.85
C LEU A 25 -15.81 -1.73 14.53
N ASP A 26 -15.75 -1.58 15.84
CA ASP A 26 -16.79 -0.86 16.59
C ASP A 26 -16.95 0.57 16.05
N GLY A 27 -18.19 1.05 15.92
CA GLY A 27 -18.50 2.37 15.35
C GLY A 27 -17.91 3.55 16.15
N SER A 28 -17.63 3.36 17.44
CA SER A 28 -17.01 4.38 18.30
C SER A 28 -15.48 4.34 18.29
N ASN A 29 -14.88 3.36 17.58
CA ASN A 29 -13.43 3.23 17.54
C ASN A 29 -12.78 4.46 16.89
N LYS A 30 -11.92 5.14 17.65
CA LYS A 30 -11.26 6.39 17.25
C LYS A 30 -10.32 6.21 16.04
N ILE A 31 -9.84 4.99 15.76
CA ILE A 31 -8.95 4.73 14.62
C ILE A 31 -9.66 4.80 13.26
N ARG A 32 -10.99 4.68 13.23
CA ARG A 32 -11.77 4.69 11.97
C ARG A 32 -11.45 5.92 11.10
N LYS A 33 -11.34 7.10 11.73
CA LYS A 33 -10.99 8.34 11.03
C LYS A 33 -9.60 8.28 10.39
N CYS A 34 -8.64 7.66 11.06
CA CYS A 34 -7.29 7.50 10.52
C CYS A 34 -7.29 6.52 9.34
N ILE A 35 -8.13 5.48 9.36
CA ILE A 35 -8.27 4.54 8.23
C ILE A 35 -8.84 5.28 7.01
N GLU A 36 -9.92 6.03 7.20
CA GLU A 36 -10.55 6.82 6.13
C GLU A 36 -9.57 7.88 5.55
N GLU A 37 -8.82 8.55 6.42
CA GLU A 37 -7.78 9.52 6.00
C GLU A 37 -6.67 8.83 5.22
N HIS A 38 -6.20 7.67 5.69
CA HIS A 38 -5.15 6.90 5.03
C HIS A 38 -5.56 6.44 3.63
N GLU A 39 -6.76 5.87 3.49
CA GLU A 39 -7.26 5.40 2.19
C GLU A 39 -7.40 6.53 1.16
N LYS A 40 -7.74 7.73 1.61
CA LYS A 40 -7.87 8.91 0.75
C LYS A 40 -6.51 9.52 0.39
N ALA A 41 -5.60 9.60 1.35
CA ALA A 41 -4.32 10.28 1.19
C ALA A 41 -3.25 9.41 0.50
N PHE A 42 -3.30 8.09 0.71
CA PHE A 42 -2.29 7.15 0.25
C PHE A 42 -2.91 6.01 -0.56
N PRO A 43 -3.55 6.32 -1.71
CA PRO A 43 -4.10 5.28 -2.56
C PRO A 43 -2.99 4.35 -3.05
N CYS A 44 -3.32 3.07 -3.23
CA CYS A 44 -2.39 2.11 -3.82
C CYS A 44 -1.95 2.61 -5.20
N PRO A 45 -0.64 2.78 -5.46
CA PRO A 45 -0.18 3.21 -6.77
C PRO A 45 -0.43 2.12 -7.82
N ASP A 46 -0.46 2.51 -9.10
CA ASP A 46 -0.52 1.54 -10.20
C ASP A 46 0.80 0.76 -10.30
N LEU A 47 0.89 -0.32 -9.53
CA LEU A 47 2.08 -1.17 -9.45
C LEU A 47 2.41 -1.86 -10.78
N ILE A 48 1.41 -2.12 -11.63
CA ILE A 48 1.62 -2.74 -12.95
C ILE A 48 2.30 -1.71 -13.85
N GLY A 49 1.72 -0.50 -13.94
CA GLY A 49 2.31 0.60 -14.69
C GLY A 49 3.72 0.94 -14.22
N LEU A 50 3.93 1.05 -12.91
CA LEU A 50 5.26 1.30 -12.32
C LEU A 50 6.27 0.20 -12.64
N ARG A 51 5.85 -1.07 -12.65
CA ARG A 51 6.72 -2.20 -12.98
C ARG A 51 7.10 -2.22 -14.47
N GLU A 52 6.17 -1.86 -15.35
CA GLU A 52 6.34 -1.97 -16.81
C GLU A 52 7.04 -0.74 -17.41
N PHE A 53 6.71 0.45 -16.91
CA PHE A 53 7.16 1.72 -17.49
C PHE A 53 8.05 2.54 -16.56
N GLY A 54 8.25 2.09 -15.31
CA GLY A 54 8.94 2.88 -14.30
C GLY A 54 8.12 4.08 -13.83
N PRO A 55 8.72 5.00 -13.05
CA PRO A 55 8.03 6.17 -12.50
C PRO A 55 7.87 7.29 -13.54
N GLN A 56 8.60 7.20 -14.67
CA GLN A 56 8.69 8.28 -15.66
C GLN A 56 9.07 9.60 -14.97
N GLU A 57 8.31 10.68 -15.19
CA GLU A 57 8.52 11.99 -14.56
C GLU A 57 8.02 12.08 -13.11
N LYS A 58 7.39 11.01 -12.58
CA LYS A 58 6.74 10.99 -11.25
C LYS A 58 7.61 10.39 -10.15
N GLU A 59 8.90 10.23 -10.36
CA GLU A 59 9.80 9.64 -9.36
C GLU A 59 9.76 10.40 -8.03
N ALA A 60 9.85 11.73 -8.09
CA ALA A 60 9.76 12.59 -6.91
C ALA A 60 8.38 12.50 -6.22
N GLU A 61 7.30 12.32 -6.99
CA GLU A 61 5.95 12.15 -6.43
C GLU A 61 5.81 10.83 -5.67
N VAL A 62 6.37 9.74 -6.24
CA VAL A 62 6.36 8.42 -5.60
C VAL A 62 7.21 8.43 -4.32
N GLU A 63 8.37 9.07 -4.36
CA GLU A 63 9.24 9.21 -3.19
C GLU A 63 8.57 10.04 -2.09
N GLU A 64 7.94 11.16 -2.44
CA GLU A 64 7.25 11.98 -1.46
C GLU A 64 6.04 11.25 -0.86
N LEU A 65 5.30 10.48 -1.68
CA LEU A 65 4.19 9.64 -1.21
C LEU A 65 4.63 8.65 -0.13
N ILE A 66 5.72 7.90 -0.35
CA ILE A 66 6.19 6.90 0.63
C ILE A 66 6.65 7.56 1.93
N ASN A 67 7.32 8.71 1.85
CA ASN A 67 7.82 9.41 3.02
C ASN A 67 6.65 10.00 3.85
N GLN A 68 5.67 10.61 3.19
CA GLN A 68 4.47 11.12 3.85
C GLN A 68 3.67 10.00 4.51
N GLU A 69 3.53 8.86 3.85
CA GLU A 69 2.80 7.72 4.40
C GLU A 69 3.51 7.15 5.65
N ILE A 70 4.85 7.00 5.63
CA ILE A 70 5.60 6.54 6.81
C ILE A 70 5.40 7.50 7.98
N VAL A 71 5.47 8.81 7.75
CA VAL A 71 5.25 9.81 8.80
C VAL A 71 3.84 9.69 9.38
N PHE A 72 2.84 9.52 8.51
CA PHE A 72 1.45 9.29 8.93
C PHE A 72 1.33 8.04 9.81
N ARG A 73 1.84 6.90 9.33
CA ARG A 73 1.78 5.61 10.04
C ARG A 73 2.49 5.71 11.40
N THR A 74 3.69 6.27 11.42
CA THR A 74 4.48 6.45 12.65
C THR A 74 3.72 7.25 13.70
N LYS A 75 3.07 8.35 13.27
CA LYS A 75 2.24 9.18 14.15
C LYS A 75 1.05 8.39 14.71
N VAL A 76 0.33 7.66 13.87
CA VAL A 76 -0.85 6.91 14.28
C VAL A 76 -0.47 5.73 15.20
N VAL A 77 0.58 4.98 14.85
CA VAL A 77 1.12 3.90 15.69
C VAL A 77 1.50 4.43 17.06
N SER A 78 2.22 5.55 17.14
CA SER A 78 2.60 6.17 18.42
C SER A 78 1.39 6.70 19.20
N GLN A 79 0.39 7.25 18.52
CA GLN A 79 -0.79 7.84 19.17
C GLN A 79 -1.73 6.79 19.77
N PHE A 80 -1.86 5.63 19.11
CA PHE A 80 -2.78 4.55 19.49
C PHE A 80 -2.08 3.31 20.04
N GLU A 81 -0.76 3.36 20.21
CA GLU A 81 0.09 2.26 20.70
C GLU A 81 -0.14 0.95 19.93
N LEU A 82 -0.27 1.06 18.60
CA LEU A 82 -0.60 -0.09 17.75
C LEU A 82 0.54 -1.09 17.71
N SER A 83 0.21 -2.38 17.81
CA SER A 83 1.12 -3.44 17.39
C SER A 83 1.32 -3.41 15.87
N LEU A 84 2.40 -4.03 15.40
CA LEU A 84 2.64 -4.21 13.96
C LEU A 84 1.47 -4.94 13.26
N GLY A 85 0.86 -5.91 13.95
CA GLY A 85 -0.29 -6.65 13.41
C GLY A 85 -1.51 -5.76 13.21
N GLU A 86 -1.79 -4.88 14.17
CA GLU A 86 -2.88 -3.90 14.06
C GLU A 86 -2.61 -2.85 12.99
N GLU A 87 -1.39 -2.31 12.93
CA GLU A 87 -1.00 -1.36 11.87
C GLU A 87 -1.21 -1.96 10.47
N LEU A 88 -0.70 -3.17 10.24
CA LEU A 88 -0.85 -3.85 8.95
C LEU A 88 -2.30 -4.24 8.66
N PHE A 89 -3.10 -4.53 9.68
CA PHE A 89 -4.53 -4.79 9.50
C PHE A 89 -5.28 -3.52 9.08
N TYR A 90 -5.01 -2.38 9.73
CA TYR A 90 -5.72 -1.13 9.46
C TYR A 90 -5.32 -0.48 8.14
N PHE A 91 -4.02 -0.44 7.87
CA PHE A 91 -3.44 0.35 6.77
C PHE A 91 -2.85 -0.53 5.66
N GLY A 92 -2.87 -1.85 5.81
CA GLY A 92 -2.20 -2.75 4.87
C GLY A 92 -0.67 -2.60 4.92
N ARG A 93 0.00 -3.12 3.87
CA ARG A 93 1.44 -2.95 3.71
C ARG A 93 1.75 -1.49 3.36
N PRO A 94 2.79 -0.87 3.95
CA PRO A 94 3.30 0.41 3.52
C PRO A 94 3.63 0.44 2.02
N VAL A 95 3.45 1.57 1.36
CA VAL A 95 3.65 1.75 -0.08
C VAL A 95 5.08 1.38 -0.48
N PHE A 96 6.10 1.71 0.31
CA PHE A 96 7.48 1.33 0.00
C PHE A 96 7.66 -0.21 -0.05
N HIS A 97 6.94 -0.99 0.78
CA HIS A 97 6.95 -2.45 0.68
C HIS A 97 6.31 -2.95 -0.62
N LEU A 98 5.29 -2.24 -1.13
CA LEU A 98 4.69 -2.55 -2.43
C LEU A 98 5.68 -2.29 -3.57
N LEU A 99 6.44 -1.19 -3.51
CA LEU A 99 7.49 -0.88 -4.49
C LEU A 99 8.61 -1.93 -4.48
N VAL A 100 9.05 -2.36 -3.30
CA VAL A 100 10.02 -3.47 -3.16
C VAL A 100 9.51 -4.74 -3.83
N SER A 101 8.21 -5.02 -3.75
CA SER A 101 7.61 -6.22 -4.37
C SER A 101 7.69 -6.24 -5.90
N ILE A 102 7.81 -5.08 -6.55
CA ILE A 102 7.99 -4.96 -8.00
C ILE A 102 9.45 -4.74 -8.42
N GLY A 103 10.40 -4.85 -7.49
CA GLY A 103 11.83 -4.79 -7.75
C GLY A 103 12.48 -3.41 -7.62
N VAL A 104 11.76 -2.42 -7.08
CA VAL A 104 12.33 -1.13 -6.70
C VAL A 104 13.20 -1.31 -5.45
N ARG A 105 14.38 -0.70 -5.44
CA ARG A 105 15.21 -0.63 -4.23
C ARG A 105 14.81 0.61 -3.44
N VAL A 106 14.75 0.46 -2.13
CA VAL A 106 14.43 1.54 -1.20
C VAL A 106 15.53 1.55 -0.15
N ASP A 107 16.18 2.70 -0.01
CA ASP A 107 17.25 2.93 0.96
C ASP A 107 16.84 4.07 1.89
N GLU A 108 17.23 4.00 3.16
CA GLU A 108 17.02 5.09 4.10
C GLU A 108 18.28 5.96 4.18
N VAL A 109 18.12 7.26 3.92
CA VAL A 109 19.17 8.29 3.97
C VAL A 109 18.62 9.49 4.71
N ASP A 110 19.29 9.93 5.78
CA ASP A 110 18.89 11.10 6.58
C ASP A 110 17.40 11.09 7.00
N GLN A 111 16.91 9.94 7.47
CA GLN A 111 15.50 9.71 7.88
C GLN A 111 14.48 9.86 6.75
N ARG A 112 14.92 9.79 5.50
CA ARG A 112 14.06 9.75 4.32
C ARG A 112 14.29 8.46 3.55
N LEU A 113 13.23 7.93 2.97
CA LEU A 113 13.31 6.84 2.01
C LEU A 113 13.61 7.42 0.64
N ILE A 114 14.65 6.89 0.00
CA ILE A 114 15.05 7.19 -1.38
C ILE A 114 14.78 5.95 -2.22
N VAL A 115 14.19 6.14 -3.40
CA VAL A 115 13.88 5.04 -4.32
C VAL A 115 14.94 4.92 -5.41
N SER A 116 15.21 3.70 -5.84
CA SER A 116 16.09 3.39 -6.96
C SER A 116 15.45 2.35 -7.85
N TRP A 117 15.15 2.75 -9.09
CA TRP A 117 14.38 1.95 -10.03
C TRP A 117 15.27 0.95 -10.76
N PRO A 118 14.80 -0.30 -10.98
CA PRO A 118 15.54 -1.25 -11.80
C PRO A 118 15.65 -0.70 -13.22
N ALA A 119 16.81 -0.92 -13.87
CA ALA A 119 16.99 -0.54 -15.26
C ALA A 119 15.85 -1.10 -16.12
N ALA A 120 15.30 -0.27 -17.01
CA ALA A 120 14.23 -0.69 -17.92
C ALA A 120 14.67 -1.95 -18.66
N LYS A 121 13.88 -3.02 -18.59
CA LYS A 121 14.15 -4.22 -19.38
C LYS A 121 14.00 -3.83 -20.85
N ALA A 122 15.11 -3.83 -21.59
CA ALA A 122 15.06 -3.77 -23.04
C ALA A 122 14.09 -4.86 -23.53
N GLY A 123 13.15 -4.46 -24.39
CA GLY A 123 11.92 -5.19 -24.68
C GLY A 123 12.11 -6.68 -24.97
N ARG A 124 11.13 -7.46 -24.51
CA ARG A 124 10.91 -8.83 -24.96
C ARG A 124 9.73 -8.85 -25.93
#